data_AF-A0AAJ6J992-F1
#
_entry.id   AF-A0AAJ6J992-F1
#
_cell.length_a   1.000
_cell.length_b   1.000
_cell.length_c   1.000
_cell.angle_alpha   90.00
_cell.angle_beta   90.00
_cell.angle_gamma   90.00
#
_symmetry.space_group_name_H-M   'P 1'
#
loop_
_entity.id
_entity.type
_entity.pdbx_description
1 polymer ?
#
loop_
_entity_poly.entity_id
_entity_poly.type
_entity_poly.pdbx_seq_one_letter_code
_entity_poly.pdbx_strand_id
1 'polypeptide(L)' 'MKEMKSHLEMLRVQIAECERLQKAEKSPIKRDVFARLLVRYRAIAAELEQAIAKLLPAPDALLGRKSKEPSPEKEQE' A
#
# COMPACT_ATOMS: atom_id res chain seq x y z
N MET A 1 5.53 9.42 -2.62
CA MET A 1 4.42 8.43 -2.73
C MET A 1 4.48 7.65 -4.05
N LYS A 2 4.80 8.31 -5.17
CA LYS A 2 4.94 7.66 -6.49
C LYS A 2 6.08 6.63 -6.51
N GLU A 3 7.16 6.95 -5.82
CA GLU A 3 8.37 6.13 -5.64
C GLU A 3 8.05 4.85 -4.88
N MET A 4 7.32 4.95 -3.77
CA MET A 4 6.90 3.80 -2.97
C MET A 4 5.94 2.89 -3.74
N LYS A 5 5.00 3.47 -4.49
CA LYS A 5 4.11 2.71 -5.38
C LYS A 5 4.90 2.00 -6.50
N SER A 6 5.85 2.70 -7.13
CA SER A 6 6.73 2.11 -8.16
C SER A 6 7.53 0.93 -7.61
N HIS A 7 8.10 1.08 -6.40
CA HIS A 7 8.84 0.01 -5.75
C HIS A 7 7.95 -1.18 -5.36
N LEU A 8 6.71 -0.92 -4.93
CA LEU A 8 5.72 -1.96 -4.64
C LEU A 8 5.37 -2.77 -5.91
N GLU A 9 5.16 -2.12 -7.05
CA GLU A 9 4.91 -2.80 -8.32
C GLU A 9 6.11 -3.66 -8.75
N MET A 10 7.33 -3.14 -8.60
CA MET A 10 8.55 -3.92 -8.86
C MET A 10 8.62 -5.16 -7.95
N LEU A 11 8.34 -5.02 -6.66
CA LEU A 11 8.31 -6.15 -5.73
C LEU A 11 7.26 -7.19 -6.11
N ARG A 12 6.07 -6.76 -6.56
CA ARG A 12 5.02 -7.68 -7.03
C ARG A 12 5.47 -8.50 -8.24
N VAL A 13 6.16 -7.87 -9.19
CA VAL A 13 6.78 -8.58 -10.33
C VAL A 13 7.84 -9.57 -9.86
N GLN A 14 8.71 -9.17 -8.93
CA GLN A 14 9.75 -10.06 -8.37
C GLN A 14 9.15 -11.25 -7.60
N ILE A 15 8.06 -11.04 -6.87
CA ILE A 15 7.31 -12.11 -6.19
C ILE A 15 6.76 -13.09 -7.22
N ALA A 16 6.06 -12.60 -8.25
CA ALA A 16 5.49 -13.46 -9.29
C ALA A 16 6.55 -14.29 -10.02
N GLU A 17 7.69 -13.67 -10.35
CA GLU A 17 8.80 -14.38 -11.00
C GLU A 17 9.44 -15.41 -10.07
N CYS A 18 9.65 -15.07 -8.80
CA CYS A 18 10.20 -15.98 -7.80
C CYS A 18 9.26 -17.19 -7.54
N GLU A 19 7.95 -16.98 -7.54
CA GLU A 19 6.95 -18.06 -7.48
C GLU A 19 7.01 -18.96 -8.71
N ARG A 20 7.16 -18.38 -9.90
CA ARG A 20 7.29 -19.15 -11.15
C ARG A 20 8.56 -20.00 -11.14
N LEU A 21 9.69 -19.42 -10.74
CA LEU A 21 10.97 -20.13 -10.61
C LEU A 21 10.89 -21.24 -9.57
N GLN A 22 10.29 -20.98 -8.40
CA GLN A 22 10.09 -22.01 -7.38
C GLN A 22 9.27 -23.20 -7.88
N LYS A 23 8.20 -22.94 -8.65
CA LYS A 23 7.35 -24.00 -9.22
C LYS A 23 8.07 -24.80 -10.31
N ALA A 24 8.92 -24.15 -11.10
CA ALA A 24 9.68 -24.79 -12.16
C ALA A 24 10.92 -25.56 -11.66
N GLU A 25 11.39 -25.25 -10.46
CA GLU A 25 12.63 -25.80 -9.91
C GLU A 25 12.46 -27.24 -9.39
N LYS A 26 13.39 -28.12 -9.80
CA LYS A 26 13.42 -29.52 -9.39
C LYS A 26 14.31 -29.76 -8.17
N SER A 27 15.28 -28.88 -7.95
CA SER A 27 16.19 -28.95 -6.80
C SER A 27 15.47 -28.49 -5.52
N PRO A 28 15.39 -29.34 -4.48
CA PRO A 28 14.73 -28.97 -3.22
C PRO A 28 15.45 -27.81 -2.52
N ILE A 29 16.78 -27.73 -2.64
CA ILE A 29 17.60 -26.67 -2.03
C ILE A 29 17.25 -25.32 -2.67
N LYS A 30 17.21 -25.25 -4.00
CA LYS A 30 16.87 -24.00 -4.71
C LYS A 30 15.42 -23.60 -4.45
N ARG A 31 14.48 -24.54 -4.43
CA ARG A 31 13.08 -24.30 -4.05
C ARG A 31 12.93 -23.69 -2.67
N ASP A 32 13.70 -24.17 -1.71
CA ASP A 32 13.70 -23.69 -0.33
C ASP A 32 14.31 -22.27 -0.22
N VAL A 33 15.35 -21.96 -1.01
CA VAL A 33 15.86 -20.58 -1.15
C VAL A 33 14.77 -19.65 -1.69
N PHE A 34 14.08 -20.04 -2.78
CA PHE A 34 12.98 -19.25 -3.32
C PHE A 34 11.83 -19.09 -2.31
N ALA A 35 11.52 -20.14 -1.52
CA ALA A 35 10.51 -20.06 -0.46
C ALA A 35 10.85 -18.96 0.56
N ARG A 36 12.10 -18.93 1.04
CA ARG A 36 12.57 -17.90 1.97
C ARG A 36 12.56 -16.51 1.35
N LEU A 37 12.93 -16.38 0.08
CA LEU A 37 12.89 -15.09 -0.63
C LEU A 37 11.45 -14.58 -0.74
N LEU A 38 10.49 -15.44 -1.08
CA LEU A 38 9.08 -15.07 -1.18
C LEU A 38 8.52 -14.54 0.14
N VAL A 39 8.85 -15.19 1.26
CA VAL A 39 8.44 -14.71 2.59
C VAL A 39 8.96 -13.30 2.83
N ARG A 40 10.24 -13.04 2.52
CA ARG A 40 10.86 -11.72 2.72
C ARG A 40 10.27 -10.65 1.79
N TYR A 41 10.09 -10.95 0.51
CA TYR A 41 9.51 -10.01 -0.44
C TYR A 41 8.07 -9.63 -0.09
N ARG A 42 7.26 -10.59 0.37
CA ARG A 42 5.91 -10.33 0.83
C ARG A 42 5.88 -9.45 2.08
N ALA A 43 6.81 -9.66 3.02
CA ALA A 43 6.93 -8.81 4.21
C ALA A 43 7.25 -7.35 3.82
N ILE A 44 8.23 -7.14 2.94
CA ILE A 44 8.60 -5.80 2.46
C ILE A 44 7.44 -5.14 1.70
N ALA A 45 6.74 -5.89 0.84
CA ALA A 45 5.57 -5.38 0.13
C ALA A 45 4.46 -4.94 1.09
N ALA A 46 4.19 -5.73 2.14
CA ALA A 46 3.20 -5.39 3.16
C ALA A 46 3.58 -4.12 3.94
N GLU A 47 4.87 -3.94 4.27
CA GLU A 47 5.36 -2.72 4.93
C GLU A 47 5.13 -1.48 4.04
N LEU A 48 5.40 -1.59 2.74
CA LEU A 48 5.17 -0.51 1.78
C LEU A 48 3.69 -0.21 1.62
N GLU A 49 2.83 -1.21 1.55
CA GLU A 49 1.38 -1.06 1.48
C GLU A 49 0.83 -0.35 2.71
N GLN A 50 1.28 -0.74 3.91
CA GLN A 50 0.89 -0.09 5.16
C GLN A 50 1.36 1.36 5.22
N ALA A 51 2.60 1.64 4.82
CA ALA A 51 3.11 3.01 4.79
C ALA A 51 2.34 3.86 3.78
N ILE A 52 2.02 3.32 2.60
CA ILE A 52 1.18 3.98 1.61
C ILE A 52 -0.21 4.28 2.17
N ALA A 53 -0.83 3.33 2.88
CA ALA A 53 -2.15 3.50 3.47
C ALA A 53 -2.17 4.57 4.56
N LYS A 54 -1.15 4.62 5.42
CA LYS A 54 -1.01 5.64 6.48
C LYS A 54 -0.79 7.05 5.91
N LEU A 55 -0.13 7.15 4.76
CA LEU A 55 0.17 8.42 4.09
C LEU A 55 -0.97 8.89 3.18
N LEU A 56 -1.94 8.04 2.86
CA LEU A 56 -3.12 8.44 2.12
C LEU A 56 -4.10 9.10 3.10
N PRO A 57 -4.47 10.38 2.92
CA PRO A 57 -5.50 10.98 3.75
C PRO A 57 -6.79 10.17 3.59
N ALA A 58 -7.39 9.78 4.72
CA ALA A 58 -8.67 9.07 4.72
C ALA A 58 -9.71 9.87 3.91
N PRO A 59 -10.58 9.20 3.12
CA PRO A 59 -11.59 9.88 2.32
C PRO A 59 -12.66 10.64 3.13
N ASP A 60 -12.63 10.59 4.47
CA ASP A 60 -13.62 11.26 5.34
C ASP A 60 -13.37 12.76 5.61
N ALA A 61 -12.35 13.37 5.02
CA ALA A 61 -12.22 14.83 5.04
C ALA A 61 -13.18 15.55 4.03
N LEU A 62 -13.93 14.81 3.21
CA LEU A 62 -14.79 15.36 2.16
C LEU A 62 -16.30 15.38 2.48
N LEU A 63 -16.74 15.01 3.69
CA LEU A 63 -18.16 15.04 4.07
C LEU A 63 -18.44 15.79 5.40
N GLY A 64 -17.61 16.77 5.75
CA GLY A 64 -17.70 17.46 7.05
C GLY A 64 -17.68 19.00 7.05
N ARG A 65 -17.48 19.69 5.93
CA ARG A 65 -17.61 21.16 5.87
C ARG A 65 -18.96 21.57 5.28
N LYS A 66 -20.03 21.30 6.04
CA LYS A 66 -21.17 22.23 6.04
C LYS A 66 -20.84 23.26 7.12
N SER A 67 -19.91 24.16 6.81
CA SER A 67 -19.76 25.40 7.59
C SER A 67 -21.06 26.16 7.43
N LYS A 68 -21.96 25.96 8.39
CA LYS A 68 -23.12 26.79 8.62
C LYS A 68 -22.56 28.17 8.96
N GLU A 69 -22.53 29.08 7.98
CA GLU A 69 -22.37 30.50 8.27
C GLU A 69 -23.42 30.89 9.31
N PRO A 70 -23.03 31.46 10.46
CA PRO A 70 -24.02 32.11 11.30
C PRO A 70 -24.41 33.41 10.59
N SER A 71 -25.60 33.41 9.97
CA SER A 71 -26.29 34.67 9.67
C SER A 71 -26.41 35.48 10.96
N PRO A 72 -25.98 36.75 10.99
CA PRO A 72 -26.42 37.65 12.04
C PRO A 72 -27.86 38.06 11.72
N GLU A 73 -28.82 37.44 12.40
CA GLU A 73 -30.14 38.04 12.58
C GLU A 73 -30.06 39.12 13.66
N LYS A 74 -30.44 40.35 13.26
CA LYS A 74 -30.99 41.46 14.06
C LYS A 74 -29.95 42.25 14.88
N GLU A 75 -30.05 43.57 15.06
CA GLU A 75 -31.24 44.33 15.44
C GLU A 75 -30.95 45.86 15.35
N GLN A 76 -31.92 46.63 14.82
CA GLN A 76 -32.37 47.98 15.24
C GLN A 76 -31.32 49.08 15.59
N GLU A 77 -31.31 50.18 14.80
CA GLU A 77 -31.84 51.52 15.19
C GLU A 77 -31.95 52.43 13.95
#